data_AF-A0A8S3H0S4-F1
#
_entry.id   AF-A0A8S3H0S4-F1
#
_cell.length_a   1.000
_cell.length_b   1.000
_cell.length_c   1.000
_cell.angle_alpha   90.00
_cell.angle_beta   90.00
_cell.angle_gamma   90.00
#
_symmetry.space_group_name_H-M   'P 1'
#
loop_
_entity.id
_entity.type
_entity.pdbx_description
1 polymer ?
#
loop_
_entity_poly.entity_id
_entity_poly.type
_entity_poly.pdbx_seq_one_letter_code
_entity_poly.pdbx_strand_id
1 'polypeptide(L)'
;YEIVDFQYLPNYFDDFVLNVNQPGIEKHAFAHLDCPHGDHSESGYFIIGKVVDQNELHLTAFIIPSKHTLYVPSNTIHSNDYLRGKWRTMLTTADIDRVILKKPSVNRNTLEVFSFKFS
;
A
#
# COMPACT_ATOMS: atom_id res chain seq x y z
N TYR A 1 -14.59 -14.28 4.00
CA TYR A 1 -13.14 -14.09 4.13
C TYR A 1 -12.43 -15.14 3.31
N GLU A 2 -11.39 -14.75 2.61
CA GLU A 2 -10.53 -15.59 1.79
C GLU A 2 -9.09 -15.42 2.29
N ILE A 3 -8.31 -16.50 2.27
CA ILE A 3 -6.87 -16.47 2.55
C ILE A 3 -6.17 -16.56 1.20
N VAL A 4 -5.37 -15.55 0.89
CA VAL A 4 -4.66 -15.44 -0.39
C VAL A 4 -3.18 -15.17 -0.11
N ASP A 5 -2.32 -15.90 -0.81
CA ASP A 5 -0.87 -15.64 -0.79
C ASP A 5 -0.53 -14.81 -2.04
N PHE A 6 -0.02 -13.59 -1.82
CA PHE A 6 0.46 -12.69 -2.86
C PHE A 6 1.99 -12.70 -2.90
N GLN A 7 2.54 -12.84 -4.12
CA GLN A 7 3.97 -12.68 -4.37
C GLN A 7 4.21 -11.31 -5.01
N TYR A 8 4.74 -10.37 -4.23
CA TYR A 8 5.26 -9.11 -4.74
C TYR A 8 6.67 -9.34 -5.28
N LEU A 9 6.82 -9.33 -6.60
CA LEU A 9 8.11 -9.51 -7.28
C LEU A 9 9.03 -8.31 -7.08
N PRO A 10 10.36 -8.44 -7.22
CA PRO A 10 11.31 -7.34 -6.97
C PRO A 10 11.00 -6.04 -7.75
N ASN A 11 10.46 -6.16 -8.96
CA ASN A 11 10.06 -5.09 -9.87
C ASN A 11 8.54 -4.81 -9.84
N TYR A 12 7.79 -5.36 -8.88
CA TYR A 12 6.33 -5.16 -8.78
C TYR A 12 5.92 -3.69 -8.83
N PHE A 13 6.64 -2.84 -8.09
CA PHE A 13 6.32 -1.42 -8.05
C PHE A 13 6.45 -0.77 -9.44
N ASP A 14 7.58 -0.99 -10.12
CA ASP A 14 7.83 -0.37 -11.41
C ASP A 14 6.91 -0.96 -12.49
N ASP A 15 6.79 -2.28 -12.55
CA ASP A 15 6.08 -2.98 -13.63
C ASP A 15 4.56 -2.87 -13.49
N PHE A 16 4.04 -2.93 -12.27
CA PHE A 16 2.60 -2.94 -12.02
C PHE A 16 2.11 -1.63 -11.40
N VAL A 17 2.70 -1.18 -10.30
CA VAL A 17 2.15 0.00 -9.60
C VAL A 17 2.28 1.25 -10.45
N LEU A 18 3.45 1.55 -11.01
CA LEU A 18 3.64 2.76 -11.81
C LEU A 18 2.89 2.71 -13.15
N ASN A 19 2.93 1.56 -13.83
CA ASN A 19 2.46 1.44 -15.21
C ASN A 19 1.00 1.03 -15.35
N VAL A 20 0.42 0.37 -14.34
CA VAL A 20 -0.93 -0.21 -14.40
C VAL A 20 -1.83 0.34 -13.30
N ASN A 21 -1.41 0.22 -12.03
CA ASN A 21 -2.27 0.53 -10.89
C ASN A 21 -2.36 2.04 -10.60
N GLN A 22 -1.28 2.78 -10.87
CA GLN A 22 -0.92 4.10 -10.31
C GLN A 22 -0.76 4.06 -8.78
N PRO A 23 0.26 4.70 -8.16
CA PRO A 23 0.41 4.68 -6.71
C PRO A 23 -0.79 5.31 -6.00
N GLY A 24 -1.27 4.68 -4.93
CA GLY A 24 -2.41 5.16 -4.19
C GLY A 24 -2.43 4.74 -2.72
N ILE A 25 -3.41 5.27 -2.02
CA ILE A 25 -3.84 4.82 -0.69
C ILE A 25 -5.31 4.39 -0.78
N GLU A 26 -5.70 3.47 0.07
CA GLU A 26 -7.05 2.94 0.10
C GLU A 26 -7.58 2.80 1.53
N LYS A 27 -8.90 2.70 1.63
CA LYS A 27 -9.62 2.26 2.82
C LYS A 27 -10.84 1.45 2.40
N HIS A 28 -11.29 0.58 3.29
CA HIS A 28 -12.51 -0.21 3.06
C HIS A 28 -13.17 -0.55 4.40
N ALA A 29 -14.48 -0.86 4.36
CA ALA A 29 -15.28 -1.08 5.56
C ALA A 29 -14.99 -2.41 6.28
N PHE A 30 -14.33 -3.37 5.63
CA PHE A 30 -13.89 -4.61 6.26
C PHE A 30 -12.51 -4.46 6.90
N ALA A 31 -12.22 -5.25 7.92
CA ALA A 31 -10.87 -5.43 8.43
C ALA A 31 -10.18 -6.58 7.69
N HIS A 32 -8.84 -6.54 7.60
CA HIS A 32 -8.05 -7.65 7.07
C HIS A 32 -6.80 -7.90 7.91
N LEU A 33 -6.18 -9.06 7.67
CA LEU A 33 -4.88 -9.42 8.23
C LEU A 33 -3.85 -9.50 7.11
N ASP A 34 -2.66 -8.98 7.35
CA ASP A 34 -1.52 -9.09 6.45
C ASP A 34 -0.32 -9.65 7.19
N CYS A 35 0.31 -10.66 6.62
CA CYS A 35 1.50 -11.27 7.22
C CYS A 35 2.55 -11.52 6.14
N PRO A 36 3.72 -10.86 6.18
CA PRO A 36 4.85 -11.29 5.38
C PRO A 36 5.26 -12.68 5.85
N HIS A 37 5.49 -13.60 4.92
CA HIS A 37 5.96 -14.94 5.25
C HIS A 37 7.04 -15.40 4.27
N GLY A 38 8.05 -16.09 4.78
CA GLY A 38 9.21 -16.53 4.00
C GLY A 38 10.52 -15.88 4.46
N ASP A 39 11.62 -16.29 3.82
CA ASP A 39 12.99 -15.91 4.19
C ASP A 39 13.44 -14.64 3.44
N HIS A 40 12.63 -13.59 3.49
CA HIS A 40 12.97 -12.31 2.89
C HIS A 40 13.51 -11.36 3.95
N SER A 41 14.67 -10.74 3.69
CA SER A 41 15.26 -9.71 4.55
C SER A 41 14.50 -8.38 4.50
N GLU A 42 13.66 -8.17 3.47
CA GLU A 42 12.90 -6.95 3.23
C GLU A 42 11.47 -7.27 2.77
N SER A 43 10.48 -6.99 3.62
CA SER A 43 9.05 -7.15 3.30
C SER A 43 8.46 -5.98 2.51
N GLY A 44 9.28 -4.98 2.19
CA GLY A 44 8.81 -3.68 1.71
C GLY A 44 8.18 -2.85 2.83
N TYR A 45 7.50 -1.77 2.43
CA TYR A 45 6.92 -0.79 3.34
C TYR A 45 5.41 -0.88 3.34
N PHE A 46 4.82 -1.17 4.49
CA PHE A 46 3.39 -1.00 4.70
C PHE A 46 3.11 0.45 5.06
N ILE A 47 2.29 1.14 4.27
CA ILE A 47 1.93 2.54 4.50
C ILE A 47 0.64 2.60 5.30
N ILE A 48 0.57 3.48 6.30
CA ILE A 48 -0.67 3.84 7.00
C ILE A 48 -0.86 5.35 7.01
N GLY A 49 -2.12 5.77 6.97
CA GLY A 49 -2.51 7.17 6.97
C GLY A 49 -3.55 7.52 8.01
N LYS A 50 -3.61 8.80 8.36
CA LYS A 50 -4.66 9.39 9.21
C LYS A 50 -4.98 10.81 8.75
N VAL A 51 -6.25 11.06 8.51
CA VAL A 51 -6.76 12.43 8.35
C VAL A 51 -6.81 13.06 9.75
N VAL A 52 -6.06 14.14 9.95
CA VAL A 52 -5.96 14.83 11.24
C VAL A 52 -6.77 16.13 11.27
N ASP A 53 -7.06 16.70 10.10
CA ASP A 53 -7.97 17.83 9.90
C ASP A 53 -8.56 17.79 8.48
N GLN A 54 -9.50 18.67 8.15
CA GLN A 54 -10.21 18.74 6.86
C GLN A 54 -9.28 18.73 5.64
N ASN A 55 -8.07 19.28 5.76
CA ASN A 55 -7.12 19.42 4.66
C ASN A 55 -5.75 18.78 4.97
N GLU A 56 -5.66 17.93 6.00
CA GLU A 56 -4.39 17.38 6.45
C GLU A 56 -4.44 15.86 6.60
N LEU A 57 -3.57 15.19 5.84
CA LEU A 57 -3.34 13.74 5.87
C LEU A 57 -1.90 13.49 6.31
N HIS A 58 -1.74 12.74 7.39
CA HIS A 58 -0.44 12.22 7.82
C HIS A 58 -0.25 10.83 7.26
N LEU A 59 0.95 10.54 6.77
CA LEU A 59 1.35 9.21 6.29
C LEU A 59 2.62 8.78 7.01
N THR A 60 2.72 7.48 7.28
CA THR A 60 3.95 6.86 7.79
C THR A 60 4.11 5.47 7.19
N ALA A 61 5.33 4.93 7.26
CA ALA A 61 5.72 3.68 6.64
C ALA A 61 6.43 2.78 7.65
N PHE A 62 6.10 1.50 7.65
CA PHE A 62 6.73 0.51 8.52
C PHE A 62 7.20 -0.70 7.72
N ILE A 63 8.30 -1.31 8.15
CA ILE A 63 8.70 -2.64 7.71
C ILE A 63 8.11 -3.64 8.73
N ILE A 64 7.30 -4.57 8.26
CA ILE A 64 6.69 -5.62 9.10
C ILE A 64 7.62 -6.83 9.10
N PRO A 65 8.16 -7.27 10.26
CA PRO A 65 9.05 -8.42 10.30
C PRO A 65 8.36 -9.69 9.82
N SER A 66 9.11 -10.60 9.19
CA SER A 66 8.58 -11.89 8.74
C SER A 66 7.85 -12.62 9.87
N LYS A 67 6.72 -13.26 9.54
CA LYS A 67 5.82 -13.99 10.46
C LYS A 67 5.12 -13.12 11.52
N HIS A 68 5.23 -11.80 11.45
CA HIS A 68 4.45 -10.90 12.29
C HIS A 68 3.19 -10.47 11.56
N THR A 69 2.03 -10.82 12.10
CA THR A 69 0.74 -10.49 11.49
C THR A 69 0.31 -9.09 11.90
N LEU A 70 0.00 -8.27 10.91
CA LEU A 70 -0.65 -6.99 11.05
C LEU A 70 -2.17 -7.19 11.01
N TYR A 71 -2.89 -6.64 11.99
CA TYR A 71 -4.33 -6.44 11.91
C TYR A 71 -4.60 -5.02 11.44
N VAL A 72 -5.31 -4.89 10.32
CA VAL A 72 -5.71 -3.62 9.73
C VAL A 72 -7.21 -3.45 9.98
N PRO A 73 -7.60 -2.56 10.91
CA PRO A 73 -9.00 -2.31 11.21
C PRO A 73 -9.78 -1.77 10.01
N SER A 74 -11.10 -1.93 10.07
CA SER A 74 -12.03 -1.27 9.15
C SER A 74 -11.76 0.24 9.04
N ASN A 75 -11.79 0.76 7.82
CA ASN A 75 -11.59 2.16 7.48
C ASN A 75 -10.18 2.71 7.78
N THR A 76 -9.20 1.87 8.09
CA THR A 76 -7.80 2.30 8.14
C THR A 76 -7.35 2.71 6.74
N ILE A 77 -6.76 3.91 6.62
CA ILE A 77 -6.11 4.37 5.39
C ILE A 77 -4.76 3.66 5.30
N HIS A 78 -4.50 2.94 4.23
CA HIS A 78 -3.25 2.20 4.05
C HIS A 78 -2.86 2.05 2.58
N SER A 79 -1.69 1.46 2.31
CA SER A 79 -1.30 1.07 0.95
C SER A 79 -0.37 -0.13 0.97
N ASN A 80 -0.67 -1.08 0.07
CA ASN A 80 0.11 -2.29 -0.16
C ASN A 80 0.99 -2.18 -1.41
N ASP A 81 0.98 -1.03 -2.09
CA ASP A 81 1.71 -0.79 -3.34
C ASP A 81 3.24 -0.95 -3.18
N TYR A 82 3.75 -0.80 -1.95
CA TYR A 82 5.19 -0.78 -1.64
C TYR A 82 5.68 -2.05 -0.94
N LEU A 83 4.85 -3.11 -0.91
CA LEU A 83 5.21 -4.40 -0.34
C LEU A 83 6.16 -5.18 -1.26
N ARG A 84 6.96 -6.06 -0.67
CA ARG A 84 7.91 -6.95 -1.35
C ARG A 84 7.86 -8.35 -0.75
N GLY A 85 8.18 -9.35 -1.56
CA GLY A 85 8.22 -10.73 -1.13
C GLY A 85 6.83 -11.36 -1.02
N LYS A 86 6.74 -12.47 -0.28
CA LYS A 86 5.48 -13.19 -0.09
C LYS A 86 4.71 -12.67 1.11
N TRP A 87 3.43 -12.41 0.89
CA TRP A 87 2.49 -11.96 1.90
C TRP A 87 1.26 -12.85 1.88
N ARG A 88 0.82 -13.23 3.06
CA ARG A 88 -0.46 -13.92 3.27
C ARG A 88 -1.44 -12.88 3.77
N THR A 89 -2.50 -12.69 3.00
CA THR A 89 -3.57 -11.76 3.35
C THR A 89 -4.86 -12.53 3.60
N MET A 90 -5.54 -12.21 4.69
CA MET A 90 -6.89 -12.68 4.96
C MET A 90 -7.86 -11.51 4.84
N LEU A 91 -8.61 -11.46 3.75
CA LEU A 91 -9.48 -10.34 3.40
C LEU A 91 -10.87 -10.80 2.96
N THR A 92 -11.75 -9.87 2.64
CA THR A 92 -13.05 -10.14 2.02
C THR A 92 -13.25 -9.18 0.87
N THR A 93 -14.11 -9.53 -0.08
CA THR A 93 -14.43 -8.64 -1.20
C THR A 93 -15.49 -7.63 -0.77
N ALA A 94 -15.22 -6.35 -0.99
CA ALA A 94 -16.19 -5.26 -0.87
C ALA A 94 -15.71 -4.08 -1.72
N ASP A 95 -16.50 -3.01 -1.75
CA ASP A 95 -16.07 -1.75 -2.35
C ASP A 95 -14.86 -1.16 -1.61
N ILE A 96 -13.91 -0.64 -2.39
CA ILE A 96 -12.68 -0.04 -1.91
C ILE A 96 -12.67 1.43 -2.30
N ASP A 97 -12.58 2.31 -1.29
CA ASP A 97 -12.36 3.73 -1.49
C ASP A 97 -10.86 3.96 -1.74
N ARG A 98 -10.51 4.29 -2.97
CA ARG A 98 -9.11 4.46 -3.40
C ARG A 98 -8.82 5.88 -3.86
N VAL A 99 -7.69 6.41 -3.40
CA VAL A 99 -7.16 7.72 -3.82
C VAL A 99 -5.83 7.52 -4.50
N ILE A 100 -5.72 8.01 -5.74
CA ILE A 100 -4.47 8.02 -6.50
C ILE A 100 -3.63 9.20 -6.03
N LEU A 101 -2.39 8.91 -5.62
CA LEU A 101 -1.42 9.94 -5.29
C LEU A 101 -0.79 10.46 -6.59
N LYS A 102 -0.83 11.77 -6.79
CA LYS A 102 -0.18 12.43 -7.93
C LYS A 102 0.73 13.56 -7.48
N LYS A 103 1.82 13.76 -8.20
CA LYS A 103 2.74 14.87 -7.94
C LYS A 103 2.20 16.15 -8.60
N PRO A 104 2.34 17.33 -7.97
CA PRO A 104 2.12 18.60 -8.65
C PRO A 104 3.05 18.71 -9.85
N SER A 105 2.52 18.97 -11.05
CA SER A 105 3.38 19.28 -12.19
C SER A 105 4.00 20.68 -12.03
N VAL A 106 4.98 20.99 -12.88
CA VAL A 106 5.57 22.34 -12.99
C VAL A 106 4.48 23.40 -13.27
N ASN A 107 3.42 23.01 -13.96
CA ASN A 107 2.16 23.75 -14.01
C ASN A 107 1.26 23.31 -12.85
N ARG A 108 1.14 24.13 -11.80
CA ARG A 108 0.34 23.84 -10.58
C ARG A 108 -1.13 23.42 -10.82
N ASN A 109 -1.63 23.48 -12.06
CA ASN A 109 -2.96 23.05 -12.48
C ASN A 109 -2.98 21.64 -13.14
N THR A 110 -1.85 20.92 -13.22
CA THR A 110 -1.81 19.55 -13.75
C THR A 110 -1.04 18.63 -12.79
N LEU A 111 -1.38 17.34 -12.79
CA LEU A 111 -0.86 16.33 -11.87
C LEU A 111 -0.14 15.22 -12.67
N GLU A 112 1.10 14.87 -12.32
CA GLU A 112 1.92 13.82 -12.99
C GLU A 112 2.10 12.58 -12.08
N VAL A 113 2.19 11.39 -12.69
CA VAL A 113 2.31 10.07 -12.01
C VAL A 113 3.78 9.76 -11.69
N PHE A 114 4.03 9.03 -10.59
CA PHE A 114 5.34 8.89 -9.95
C PHE A 114 6.45 8.21 -10.77
N SER A 115 7.69 8.60 -10.48
CA SER A 115 8.91 7.80 -10.63
C SER A 115 9.78 8.08 -9.41
N PHE A 116 10.17 7.05 -8.66
CA PHE A 116 11.12 7.18 -7.55
C PHE A 116 12.43 6.50 -7.93
N LYS A 117 13.55 7.20 -7.73
CA LYS A 117 14.89 6.64 -7.79
C LYS A 117 15.58 6.99 -6.48
N PHE A 118 15.95 5.99 -5.68
CA PHE A 118 16.84 6.20 -4.54
C PHE A 118 18.29 6.04 -5.00
N SER A 119 19.16 6.86 -4.42
CA SER A 119 20.62 6.88 -4.60
C SER A 119 21.29 5.63 -4.03
#